data_AF-A2GX61-F1
#
_entry.id   AF-A2GX61-F1
#
_cell.length_a   1.000
_cell.length_b   1.000
_cell.length_c   1.000
_cell.angle_alpha   90.00
_cell.angle_beta   90.00
_cell.angle_gamma   90.00
#
_symmetry.space_group_name_H-M   'P 1'
#
loop_
_entity.id
_entity.type
_entity.pdbx_description
1 polymer ?
#
loop_
_entity_poly.entity_id
_entity_poly.type
_entity_poly.pdbx_seq_one_letter_code
_entity_poly.pdbx_strand_id
1 'polypeptide(L)'
;CFAPDTKKPQDWFRNQSTQELLSEISLDREFSVLHKTHENREKLPNGLRGWYVHRLLVNNVAQWASARYSWYVCKLLDELHRQEREELENKLESKDKNIQKRIPRSVPKGKEKNYKYMIYTEEMENEEDRDMVMLHLVRRNNKSFYDLAKIYKSDRNWFYRENLPISMTPNEDVKQIVQDTLPQTHYDMKGCTILTFKEDLPLLKEKITEYFDNFKEEE
;
A
#
# COMPACT_ATOMS: atom_id res chain seq x y z
N CYS A 1 36.03 -4.21 43.61
CA CYS A 1 36.17 -5.66 43.87
C CYS A 1 36.91 -6.30 42.70
N PHE A 2 38.22 -6.52 42.83
CA PHE A 2 39.00 -7.35 41.92
C PHE A 2 38.86 -8.80 42.41
N ALA A 3 37.86 -9.52 41.89
CA ALA A 3 37.86 -10.97 42.04
C ALA A 3 38.92 -11.51 41.05
N PRO A 4 39.94 -12.27 41.49
CA PRO A 4 40.85 -12.93 40.57
C PRO A 4 40.04 -13.90 39.72
N ASP A 5 39.94 -13.61 38.43
CA ASP A 5 39.15 -14.41 37.50
C ASP A 5 39.88 -15.73 37.24
N THR A 6 39.41 -16.80 37.89
CA THR A 6 39.95 -18.17 37.73
C THR A 6 39.33 -18.88 36.52
N LYS A 7 38.41 -18.20 35.81
CA LYS A 7 37.73 -18.70 34.63
C LYS A 7 38.72 -18.99 33.50
N LYS A 8 38.68 -20.21 33.00
CA LYS A 8 39.39 -20.61 31.78
C LYS A 8 38.44 -20.52 30.60
N PRO A 9 38.92 -20.22 29.38
CA PRO A 9 38.07 -20.21 28.18
C PRO A 9 37.26 -21.50 27.99
N GLN A 10 37.81 -22.65 28.39
CA GLN A 10 37.16 -23.96 28.34
C GLN A 10 35.91 -24.04 29.25
N ASP A 11 35.88 -23.30 30.35
CA ASP A 11 34.76 -23.29 31.29
C ASP A 11 33.51 -22.65 30.68
N TRP A 12 33.67 -21.71 29.75
CA TRP A 12 32.55 -21.13 29.01
C TRP A 12 31.82 -22.20 28.19
N PHE A 13 32.55 -23.07 27.49
CA PHE A 13 32.00 -24.16 26.67
C PHE A 13 31.39 -25.30 27.49
N ARG A 14 31.75 -25.42 28.77
CA ARG A 14 31.20 -26.43 29.69
C ARG A 14 29.89 -26.01 30.33
N ASN A 15 29.53 -24.73 30.30
CA ASN A 15 28.29 -24.27 30.89
C ASN A 15 27.09 -24.77 30.08
N GLN A 16 26.08 -25.25 30.78
CA GLN A 16 24.84 -25.72 30.18
C GLN A 16 24.17 -24.63 29.32
N SER A 17 24.09 -23.40 29.81
CA SER A 17 23.50 -22.27 29.08
C SER A 17 24.25 -21.94 27.78
N THR A 18 25.58 -22.14 27.75
CA THR A 18 26.36 -21.97 26.53
C THR A 18 26.09 -23.11 25.54
N GLN A 19 25.94 -24.35 26.01
CA GLN A 19 25.62 -25.49 25.15
C GLN A 19 24.23 -25.34 24.52
N GLU A 20 23.25 -24.88 25.29
CA GLU A 20 21.91 -24.54 24.80
C GLU A 20 21.99 -23.45 23.73
N LEU A 21 22.70 -22.34 24.00
CA LEU A 21 22.91 -21.26 23.02
C LEU A 21 23.55 -21.76 21.71
N LEU A 22 24.60 -22.58 21.80
CA LEU A 22 25.28 -23.12 20.63
C LEU A 22 24.38 -24.08 19.83
N SER A 23 23.50 -24.82 20.52
CA SER A 23 22.51 -25.68 19.87
C SER A 23 21.44 -24.89 19.12
N GLU A 24 20.95 -23.79 19.69
CA GLU A 24 19.98 -22.89 19.03
C GLU A 24 20.59 -22.25 17.77
N ILE A 25 21.83 -21.75 17.87
CA ILE A 25 22.53 -21.17 16.72
C ILE A 25 22.73 -22.20 15.59
N SER A 26 22.87 -23.49 15.94
CA SER A 26 23.01 -24.56 14.93
C SER A 26 21.70 -24.91 14.21
N LEU A 27 20.54 -24.55 14.79
CA LEU A 27 19.22 -24.75 14.19
C LEU A 27 18.81 -23.60 13.28
N ASP A 28 19.43 -22.43 13.44
CA ASP A 28 19.18 -21.25 12.62
C ASP A 28 19.65 -21.48 11.17
N ARG A 29 18.70 -21.52 10.23
CA ARG A 29 18.96 -21.75 8.80
C ARG A 29 19.86 -20.70 8.17
N GLU A 30 19.84 -19.46 8.67
CA GLU A 30 20.70 -18.39 8.15
C GLU A 30 22.16 -18.56 8.62
N PHE A 31 22.35 -19.11 9.83
CA PHE A 31 23.67 -19.29 10.44
C PHE A 31 24.32 -20.65 10.12
N SER A 32 23.51 -21.68 9.88
CA SER A 32 23.96 -23.05 9.62
C SER A 32 24.79 -23.20 8.34
N VAL A 33 24.71 -22.24 7.41
CA VAL A 33 25.29 -22.38 6.06
C VAL A 33 26.76 -21.92 6.01
N LEU A 34 27.24 -21.10 6.94
CA LEU A 34 28.45 -20.31 6.67
C LEU A 34 29.52 -20.19 7.77
N HIS A 35 29.30 -20.58 9.03
CA HIS A 35 30.35 -20.38 10.04
C HIS A 35 30.41 -21.45 11.13
N LYS A 36 31.62 -21.98 11.35
CA LYS A 36 31.96 -22.61 12.64
C LYS A 36 31.76 -21.57 13.75
N THR A 37 30.93 -21.88 14.74
CA THR A 37 30.62 -20.97 15.87
C THR A 37 31.85 -20.73 16.74
N HIS A 38 32.74 -21.72 16.83
CA HIS A 38 33.99 -21.64 17.55
C HIS A 38 35.04 -22.64 17.01
N GLU A 39 36.31 -22.42 17.35
CA GLU A 39 37.43 -23.30 16.98
C GLU A 39 38.50 -23.33 18.08
N ASN A 40 38.92 -24.53 18.49
CA ASN A 40 40.05 -24.71 19.40
C ASN A 40 41.35 -24.84 18.59
N ARG A 41 42.24 -23.87 18.74
CA ARG A 41 43.55 -23.80 18.07
C ARG A 41 44.72 -23.92 19.05
N GLU A 42 44.59 -24.70 20.12
CA GLU A 42 45.65 -24.86 21.14
C GLU A 42 46.99 -25.41 20.59
N LYS A 43 46.97 -26.10 19.43
CA LYS A 43 48.17 -26.68 18.79
C LYS A 43 48.99 -25.68 17.93
N LEU A 44 48.59 -24.41 17.87
CA LEU A 44 49.28 -23.39 17.07
C LEU A 44 50.46 -22.74 17.82
N PRO A 45 51.37 -22.05 17.10
CA PRO A 45 52.45 -21.28 17.70
C PRO A 45 51.98 -20.27 18.76
N ASN A 46 52.88 -19.94 19.70
CA ASN A 46 52.58 -18.98 20.77
C ASN A 46 52.16 -17.63 20.17
N GLY A 47 50.98 -17.13 20.55
CA GLY A 47 50.35 -15.91 19.98
C GLY A 47 49.18 -16.19 19.03
N LEU A 48 49.07 -17.39 18.46
CA LEU A 48 47.94 -17.83 17.62
C LEU A 48 47.13 -18.98 18.25
N ARG A 49 47.59 -19.47 19.40
CA ARG A 49 46.90 -20.50 20.17
C ARG A 49 45.76 -19.94 21.00
N GLY A 50 44.65 -20.67 21.05
CA GLY A 50 43.50 -20.33 21.90
C GLY A 50 42.18 -20.74 21.30
N TRP A 51 41.11 -20.31 21.95
CA TRP A 51 39.74 -20.48 21.46
C TRP A 51 39.32 -19.28 20.64
N TYR A 52 38.89 -19.54 19.41
CA TYR A 52 38.32 -18.55 18.51
C TYR A 52 36.81 -18.70 18.53
N VAL A 53 36.09 -17.58 18.64
CA VAL A 53 34.63 -17.55 18.67
C VAL A 53 34.11 -16.61 17.58
N HIS A 54 32.91 -16.90 17.07
CA HIS A 54 32.25 -16.06 16.08
C HIS A 54 31.97 -14.64 16.65
N ARG A 55 31.98 -13.62 15.78
CA ARG A 55 31.80 -12.20 16.17
C ARG A 55 30.55 -11.96 17.02
N LEU A 56 29.44 -12.62 16.71
CA LEU A 56 28.19 -12.47 17.47
C LEU A 56 28.24 -13.07 18.88
N LEU A 57 29.13 -14.02 19.12
CA LEU A 57 29.32 -14.66 20.43
C LEU A 57 30.28 -13.87 21.33
N VAL A 58 31.05 -12.92 20.79
CA VAL A 58 32.04 -12.14 21.54
C VAL A 58 31.40 -11.43 22.74
N ASN A 59 30.24 -10.80 22.53
CA ASN A 59 29.54 -10.13 23.62
C ASN A 59 29.04 -11.15 24.65
N ASN A 60 28.58 -12.33 24.26
CA ASN A 60 28.15 -13.35 25.21
C ASN A 60 29.32 -13.85 26.08
N VAL A 61 30.47 -14.15 25.45
CA VAL A 61 31.69 -14.57 26.15
C VAL A 61 32.19 -13.47 27.10
N ALA A 62 32.20 -12.21 26.65
CA ALA A 62 32.64 -11.08 27.46
C ALA A 62 31.70 -10.82 28.67
N GLN A 63 30.40 -11.02 28.50
CA GLN A 63 29.43 -10.94 29.59
C GLN A 63 29.63 -12.07 30.61
N TRP A 64 29.89 -13.29 30.14
CA TRP A 64 30.22 -14.41 31.01
C TRP A 64 31.52 -14.16 31.78
N ALA A 65 32.57 -13.66 31.12
CA ALA A 65 33.85 -13.38 31.76
C ALA A 65 33.70 -12.28 32.83
N SER A 66 33.00 -11.19 32.50
CA SER A 66 32.89 -10.01 33.36
C SER A 66 31.45 -9.59 33.62
N ALA A 67 31.02 -9.73 34.87
CA ALA A 67 29.73 -9.22 35.34
C ALA A 67 29.60 -7.69 35.16
N ARG A 68 30.72 -6.95 35.26
CA ARG A 68 30.73 -5.50 34.98
C ARG A 68 30.41 -5.21 33.52
N TYR A 69 31.03 -5.95 32.61
CA TYR A 69 30.75 -5.82 31.18
C TYR A 69 29.30 -6.19 30.87
N SER A 70 28.78 -7.25 31.50
CA SER A 70 27.36 -7.63 31.41
C SER A 70 26.41 -6.49 31.78
N TRP A 71 26.66 -5.83 32.90
CA TRP A 71 25.85 -4.67 33.29
C TRP A 71 25.89 -3.54 32.24
N TYR A 72 27.07 -3.24 31.68
CA TYR A 72 27.18 -2.21 30.63
C TYR A 72 26.43 -2.58 29.36
N VAL A 73 26.47 -3.85 28.94
CA VAL A 73 25.71 -4.32 27.78
C VAL A 73 24.21 -4.21 28.03
N CYS A 74 23.72 -4.62 29.21
CA CYS A 74 22.31 -4.45 29.57
C CYS A 74 21.87 -2.99 29.51
N LYS A 75 22.68 -2.06 30.05
CA LYS A 75 22.40 -0.62 30.00
C LYS A 75 22.39 -0.09 28.56
N LEU A 76 23.31 -0.55 27.72
CA LEU A 76 23.37 -0.15 26.31
C LEU A 76 22.13 -0.63 25.54
N LEU A 77 21.69 -1.86 25.76
CA LEU A 77 20.50 -2.41 25.12
C LEU A 77 19.22 -1.67 25.56
N ASP A 78 19.10 -1.34 26.85
CA ASP A 78 17.98 -0.54 27.36
C ASP A 78 17.92 0.86 26.74
N GLU A 79 19.08 1.52 26.61
CA GLU A 79 19.21 2.82 25.94
C GLU A 79 18.81 2.76 24.47
N LEU A 80 19.29 1.75 23.72
CA LEU A 80 18.93 1.55 22.31
C LEU A 80 17.43 1.34 22.13
N HIS A 81 16.82 0.45 22.94
CA HIS A 81 15.38 0.23 22.88
C HIS A 81 14.57 1.45 23.31
N ARG A 82 15.12 2.32 24.17
CA ARG A 82 14.46 3.60 24.51
C ARG A 82 14.48 4.55 23.31
N GLN A 83 15.63 4.69 22.65
CA GLN A 83 15.78 5.53 21.45
C GLN A 83 14.89 5.04 20.31
N GLU A 84 14.84 3.73 20.05
CA GLU A 84 13.97 3.16 19.02
C GLU A 84 12.49 3.45 19.28
N ARG A 85 12.03 3.35 20.55
CA ARG A 85 10.65 3.68 20.92
C ARG A 85 10.36 5.17 20.71
N GLU A 86 11.25 6.05 21.12
CA GLU A 86 11.11 7.49 20.94
C GLU A 86 11.06 7.87 19.45
N GLU A 87 11.91 7.27 18.62
CA GLU A 87 11.85 7.46 17.17
C GLU A 87 10.53 6.97 16.56
N LEU A 88 10.02 5.83 17.01
CA LEU A 88 8.75 5.28 16.54
C LEU A 88 7.57 6.16 16.96
N GLU A 89 7.56 6.66 18.19
CA GLU A 89 6.54 7.59 18.69
C GLU A 89 6.55 8.91 17.89
N ASN A 90 7.72 9.48 17.62
CA ASN A 90 7.86 10.68 16.78
C ASN A 90 7.38 10.44 15.33
N LYS A 91 7.68 9.28 14.75
CA LYS A 91 7.18 8.87 13.43
C LYS A 91 5.66 8.72 13.42
N LEU A 92 5.07 8.21 14.50
CA LEU A 92 3.63 8.05 14.63
C LEU A 92 2.93 9.40 14.78
N GLU A 93 3.43 10.26 15.66
CA GLU A 93 2.88 11.61 15.88
C GLU A 93 2.96 12.48 14.61
N SER A 94 4.05 12.39 13.85
CA SER A 94 4.18 13.09 12.57
C SER A 94 3.22 12.55 11.50
N LYS A 95 2.97 11.24 11.46
CA LYS A 95 1.94 10.65 10.61
C LYS A 95 0.54 11.12 11.01
N ASP A 96 0.21 11.16 12.30
CA ASP A 96 -1.08 11.63 12.79
C ASP A 96 -1.33 13.11 12.46
N LYS A 97 -0.32 13.98 12.63
CA LYS A 97 -0.39 15.38 12.21
C LYS A 97 -0.65 15.53 10.70
N ASN A 98 -0.05 14.67 9.89
CA ASN A 98 -0.29 14.64 8.43
C ASN A 98 -1.69 14.14 8.08
N ILE A 99 -2.20 13.13 8.79
CA ILE A 99 -3.57 12.64 8.63
C ILE A 99 -4.56 13.76 8.99
N GLN A 100 -4.38 14.42 10.13
CA GLN A 100 -5.24 15.52 10.58
C GLN A 100 -5.32 16.66 9.55
N LYS A 101 -4.19 17.03 8.92
CA LYS A 101 -4.17 18.02 7.82
C LYS A 101 -4.93 17.56 6.57
N ARG A 102 -5.09 16.24 6.36
CA ARG A 102 -5.83 15.68 5.23
C ARG A 102 -7.33 15.56 5.50
N ILE A 103 -7.76 15.43 6.76
CA ILE A 103 -9.18 15.29 7.15
C ILE A 103 -10.11 16.32 6.47
N PRO A 104 -9.79 17.63 6.39
CA PRO A 104 -10.67 18.60 5.74
C PRO A 104 -10.83 18.37 4.22
N ARG A 105 -9.86 17.72 3.57
CA ARG A 105 -9.91 17.34 2.14
C ARG A 105 -10.46 15.93 1.94
N SER A 106 -10.57 15.14 3.01
CA SER A 106 -11.15 13.82 2.96
C SER A 106 -12.64 13.94 2.68
N VAL A 107 -13.15 12.95 1.96
CA VAL A 107 -14.57 12.83 1.70
C VAL A 107 -15.28 12.66 3.04
N PRO A 108 -16.29 13.49 3.37
CA PRO A 108 -17.04 13.31 4.60
C PRO A 108 -17.66 11.92 4.66
N LYS A 109 -17.59 11.28 5.83
CA LYS A 109 -18.10 9.92 6.05
C LYS A 109 -19.55 9.80 5.57
N GLY A 110 -19.82 8.83 4.70
CA GLY A 110 -21.16 8.61 4.11
C GLY A 110 -21.52 9.54 2.95
N LYS A 111 -20.59 10.37 2.48
CA LYS A 111 -20.71 11.15 1.22
C LYS A 111 -19.90 10.57 0.06
N GLU A 112 -19.21 9.45 0.28
CA GLU A 112 -18.40 8.73 -0.70
C GLU A 112 -19.14 8.44 -2.00
N LYS A 113 -20.39 7.97 -1.91
CA LYS A 113 -21.19 7.51 -3.07
C LYS A 113 -22.39 8.42 -3.37
N ASN A 114 -22.22 9.74 -3.22
CA ASN A 114 -23.33 10.69 -3.26
C ASN A 114 -23.60 11.30 -4.65
N TYR A 115 -23.15 10.65 -5.73
CA TYR A 115 -23.34 11.10 -7.11
C TYR A 115 -24.12 10.09 -7.95
N LYS A 116 -24.83 10.63 -8.94
CA LYS A 116 -25.55 9.91 -10.00
C LYS A 116 -24.97 10.34 -11.34
N TYR A 117 -25.00 9.41 -12.29
CA TYR A 117 -24.57 9.64 -13.65
C TYR A 117 -25.66 9.24 -14.62
N MET A 118 -25.92 10.11 -15.59
CA MET A 118 -26.96 9.93 -16.59
C MET A 118 -26.42 10.39 -17.93
N ILE A 119 -26.71 9.62 -18.97
CA ILE A 119 -26.53 10.02 -20.35
C ILE A 119 -27.91 10.03 -21.00
N TYR A 120 -28.31 11.16 -21.56
CA TYR A 120 -29.55 11.27 -22.30
C TYR A 120 -29.30 11.65 -23.76
N THR A 121 -30.19 11.21 -24.62
CA THR A 121 -30.13 11.44 -26.07
C THR A 121 -30.98 12.65 -26.47
N GLU A 122 -30.47 13.39 -27.45
CA GLU A 122 -31.17 14.44 -28.16
C GLU A 122 -31.05 14.18 -29.67
N GLU A 123 -32.19 14.13 -30.35
CA GLU A 123 -32.24 13.93 -31.79
C GLU A 123 -31.93 15.24 -32.52
N MET A 124 -31.20 15.15 -33.63
CA MET A 124 -30.88 16.31 -34.45
C MET A 124 -32.10 16.72 -35.28
N GLU A 125 -32.40 18.02 -35.30
CA GLU A 125 -33.54 18.56 -36.07
C GLU A 125 -33.24 18.69 -37.58
N ASN A 126 -31.96 18.68 -37.97
CA ASN A 126 -31.52 18.84 -39.36
C ASN A 126 -31.70 17.54 -40.15
N GLU A 127 -32.22 17.64 -41.38
CA GLU A 127 -32.43 16.47 -42.26
C GLU A 127 -31.12 15.76 -42.66
N GLU A 128 -30.00 16.48 -42.70
CA GLU A 128 -28.67 15.95 -43.06
C GLU A 128 -28.03 15.11 -41.94
N ASP A 129 -28.41 15.34 -40.68
CA ASP A 129 -27.86 14.67 -39.48
C ASP A 129 -28.85 13.69 -38.85
N ARG A 130 -29.85 13.23 -39.61
CA ARG A 130 -30.94 12.38 -39.11
C ARG A 130 -30.45 11.07 -38.46
N ASP A 131 -29.31 10.58 -38.91
CA ASP A 131 -28.70 9.33 -38.43
C ASP A 131 -27.74 9.55 -37.26
N MET A 132 -27.48 10.82 -36.90
CA MET A 132 -26.70 11.18 -35.73
C MET A 132 -27.59 11.44 -34.52
N VAL A 133 -26.97 11.33 -33.34
CA VAL A 133 -27.60 11.56 -32.05
C VAL A 133 -26.61 12.24 -31.13
N MET A 134 -27.10 13.22 -30.35
CA MET A 134 -26.32 13.91 -29.36
C MET A 134 -26.52 13.26 -27.98
N LEU A 135 -25.42 12.83 -27.37
CA LEU A 135 -25.36 12.29 -26.02
C LEU A 135 -24.92 13.37 -25.05
N HIS A 136 -25.74 13.64 -24.04
CA HIS A 136 -25.42 14.59 -22.97
C HIS A 136 -24.94 13.85 -21.72
N LEU A 137 -23.67 14.04 -21.37
CA LEU A 137 -23.00 13.38 -20.24
C LEU A 137 -23.21 14.17 -18.95
N VAL A 138 -23.99 13.66 -18.02
CA VAL A 138 -24.37 14.40 -16.82
C VAL A 138 -24.03 13.65 -15.53
N ARG A 139 -23.11 14.21 -14.75
CA ARG A 139 -22.83 13.81 -13.37
C ARG A 139 -23.42 14.83 -12.40
N ARG A 140 -24.25 14.40 -11.45
CA ARG A 140 -24.86 15.27 -10.44
C ARG A 140 -24.85 14.65 -9.05
N ASN A 141 -24.87 15.50 -8.04
CA ASN A 141 -25.07 15.07 -6.66
C ASN A 141 -26.50 14.55 -6.48
N ASN A 142 -26.70 13.56 -5.62
CA ASN A 142 -28.03 13.00 -5.33
C ASN A 142 -29.04 14.09 -4.94
N LYS A 143 -28.60 15.12 -4.22
CA LYS A 143 -29.48 16.22 -3.80
C LYS A 143 -29.94 17.09 -4.96
N SER A 144 -29.12 17.32 -5.99
CA SER A 144 -29.45 18.22 -7.11
C SER A 144 -29.99 17.51 -8.35
N PHE A 145 -30.22 16.19 -8.25
CA PHE A 145 -30.71 15.41 -9.39
C PHE A 145 -32.19 15.70 -9.73
N TYR A 146 -32.94 16.41 -8.87
CA TYR A 146 -34.34 16.74 -9.11
C TYR A 146 -34.56 17.52 -10.41
N ASP A 147 -33.59 18.35 -10.83
CA ASP A 147 -33.66 19.12 -12.08
C ASP A 147 -33.75 18.22 -13.32
N LEU A 148 -33.21 17.00 -13.23
CA LEU A 148 -33.18 16.01 -14.31
C LEU A 148 -34.32 14.99 -14.21
N ALA A 149 -35.18 15.08 -13.19
CA ALA A 149 -36.22 14.08 -12.95
C ALA A 149 -37.20 13.92 -14.13
N LYS A 150 -37.43 14.99 -14.89
CA LYS A 150 -38.27 14.95 -16.10
C LYS A 150 -37.64 14.12 -17.21
N ILE A 151 -36.33 14.28 -17.43
CA ILE A 151 -35.56 13.55 -18.45
C ILE A 151 -35.35 12.11 -18.00
N TYR A 152 -35.04 11.90 -16.72
CA TYR A 152 -34.87 10.58 -16.14
C TYR A 152 -36.10 9.66 -16.36
N LYS A 153 -37.31 10.24 -16.31
CA LYS A 153 -38.58 9.54 -16.52
C LYS A 153 -39.02 9.44 -17.99
N SER A 154 -38.27 10.04 -18.93
CA SER A 154 -38.62 10.01 -20.34
C SER A 154 -37.78 9.00 -21.11
N ASP A 155 -38.21 8.69 -22.34
CA ASP A 155 -37.50 7.78 -23.24
C ASP A 155 -36.14 8.32 -23.72
N ARG A 156 -35.82 9.59 -23.41
CA ARG A 156 -34.52 10.20 -23.69
C ARG A 156 -33.43 9.70 -22.75
N ASN A 157 -33.78 9.11 -21.61
CA ASN A 157 -32.81 8.54 -20.69
C ASN A 157 -32.19 7.26 -21.29
N TRP A 158 -30.96 7.38 -21.80
CA TRP A 158 -30.30 6.30 -22.51
C TRP A 158 -29.43 5.42 -21.60
N PHE A 159 -28.74 6.04 -20.63
CA PHE A 159 -27.91 5.34 -19.65
C PHE A 159 -28.02 6.00 -18.27
N TYR A 160 -28.05 5.19 -17.21
CA TYR A 160 -28.16 5.69 -15.84
C TYR A 160 -27.43 4.77 -14.84
N ARG A 161 -26.68 5.40 -13.92
CA ARG A 161 -26.01 4.75 -12.78
C ARG A 161 -26.15 5.58 -11.51
N GLU A 162 -26.35 4.90 -10.40
CA GLU A 162 -26.43 5.49 -9.05
C GLU A 162 -25.22 5.10 -8.21
N ASN A 163 -25.08 5.77 -7.05
CA ASN A 163 -24.06 5.47 -6.05
C ASN A 163 -22.63 5.59 -6.58
N LEU A 164 -22.38 6.55 -7.46
CA LEU A 164 -21.05 6.77 -8.00
C LEU A 164 -20.11 7.32 -6.92
N PRO A 165 -18.86 6.83 -6.86
CA PRO A 165 -17.86 7.40 -6.00
C PRO A 165 -17.55 8.85 -6.37
N ILE A 166 -17.22 9.64 -5.36
CA ILE A 166 -16.80 11.03 -5.54
C ILE A 166 -15.48 11.15 -6.29
N SER A 167 -14.60 10.15 -6.18
CA SER A 167 -13.30 10.07 -6.86
C SER A 167 -13.42 9.79 -8.36
N MET A 168 -14.55 9.24 -8.82
CA MET A 168 -14.73 8.87 -10.23
C MET A 168 -14.92 10.10 -11.13
N THR A 169 -14.34 10.03 -12.33
CA THR A 169 -14.43 11.04 -13.39
C THR A 169 -15.20 10.50 -14.61
N PRO A 170 -16.48 10.12 -14.46
CA PRO A 170 -17.21 9.33 -15.45
C PRO A 170 -17.31 10.01 -16.83
N ASN A 171 -17.36 11.34 -16.89
CA ASN A 171 -17.42 12.05 -18.17
C ASN A 171 -16.13 11.88 -19.00
N GLU A 172 -14.97 11.93 -18.36
CA GLU A 172 -13.69 11.78 -19.08
C GLU A 172 -13.48 10.31 -19.45
N ASP A 173 -13.81 9.40 -18.54
CA ASP A 173 -13.67 7.96 -18.79
C ASP A 173 -14.62 7.49 -19.92
N VAL A 174 -15.86 7.99 -19.96
CA VAL A 174 -16.79 7.71 -21.05
C VAL A 174 -16.32 8.29 -22.39
N LYS A 175 -15.72 9.48 -22.40
CA LYS A 175 -15.10 10.00 -23.63
C LYS A 175 -13.95 9.11 -24.09
N GLN A 176 -13.11 8.64 -23.17
CA GLN A 176 -12.02 7.74 -23.52
C GLN A 176 -12.55 6.43 -24.11
N ILE A 177 -13.60 5.84 -23.51
CA ILE A 177 -14.26 4.64 -24.06
C ILE A 177 -14.74 4.89 -25.49
N VAL A 178 -15.35 6.04 -25.77
CA VAL A 178 -15.80 6.38 -27.13
C VAL A 178 -14.61 6.49 -28.09
N GLN A 179 -13.52 7.15 -27.70
CA GLN A 179 -12.30 7.27 -28.51
C GLN A 179 -11.63 5.92 -28.80
N ASP A 180 -11.65 5.00 -27.83
CA ASP A 180 -11.02 3.68 -27.95
C ASP A 180 -11.90 2.71 -28.76
N THR A 181 -13.21 2.92 -28.77
CA THR A 181 -14.18 2.00 -29.39
C THR A 181 -14.55 2.41 -30.81
N LEU A 182 -14.71 3.70 -31.08
CA LEU A 182 -15.21 4.20 -32.37
C LEU A 182 -14.09 4.83 -33.21
N PRO A 183 -14.18 4.75 -34.55
CA PRO A 183 -13.26 5.46 -35.43
C PRO A 183 -13.44 6.99 -35.31
N GLN A 184 -12.37 7.76 -35.53
CA GLN A 184 -12.36 9.22 -35.35
C GLN A 184 -13.39 9.99 -36.20
N THR A 185 -13.90 9.39 -37.28
CA THR A 185 -14.92 10.00 -38.15
C THR A 185 -16.35 9.81 -37.63
N HIS A 186 -16.55 8.97 -36.61
CA HIS A 186 -17.87 8.59 -36.09
C HIS A 186 -18.30 9.37 -34.84
N TYR A 187 -17.46 10.29 -34.37
CA TYR A 187 -17.80 11.11 -33.21
C TYR A 187 -17.25 12.54 -33.29
N ASP A 188 -17.99 13.46 -32.69
CA ASP A 188 -17.51 14.81 -32.36
C ASP A 188 -17.78 15.07 -30.86
N MET A 189 -16.77 15.55 -30.13
CA MET A 189 -16.86 15.74 -28.67
C MET A 189 -16.71 17.22 -28.33
N LYS A 190 -17.71 17.78 -27.66
CA LYS A 190 -17.70 19.17 -27.19
C LYS A 190 -18.13 19.26 -25.73
N GLY A 191 -17.17 19.50 -24.85
CA GLY A 191 -17.44 19.68 -23.42
C GLY A 191 -18.08 18.44 -22.78
N CYS A 192 -19.39 18.49 -22.49
CA CYS A 192 -20.16 17.38 -21.92
C CYS A 192 -21.10 16.72 -22.94
N THR A 193 -20.95 17.00 -24.24
CA THR A 193 -21.73 16.38 -25.29
C THR A 193 -20.87 15.58 -26.25
N ILE A 194 -21.44 14.47 -26.75
CA ILE A 194 -20.84 13.62 -27.78
C ILE A 194 -21.87 13.47 -28.89
N LEU A 195 -21.53 13.86 -30.11
CA LEU A 195 -22.30 13.57 -31.31
C LEU A 195 -21.78 12.27 -31.90
N THR A 196 -22.66 11.31 -32.20
CA THR A 196 -22.28 10.02 -32.79
C THR A 196 -23.42 9.42 -33.62
N PHE A 197 -23.16 8.35 -34.37
CA PHE A 197 -24.17 7.67 -35.17
C PHE A 197 -25.08 6.79 -34.29
N LYS A 198 -26.36 6.70 -34.67
CA LYS A 198 -27.35 5.85 -33.99
C LYS A 198 -26.97 4.36 -33.99
N GLU A 199 -26.25 3.93 -35.03
CA GLU A 199 -25.77 2.55 -35.20
C GLU A 199 -24.74 2.14 -34.14
N ASP A 200 -23.94 3.09 -33.64
CA ASP A 200 -22.86 2.86 -32.68
C ASP A 200 -23.37 2.82 -31.21
N LEU A 201 -24.61 3.24 -30.96
CA LEU A 201 -25.20 3.29 -29.61
C LEU A 201 -25.21 1.93 -28.90
N PRO A 202 -25.63 0.80 -29.50
CA PRO A 202 -25.67 -0.47 -28.80
C PRO A 202 -24.29 -0.89 -28.28
N LEU A 203 -23.25 -0.72 -29.11
CA LEU A 203 -21.86 -1.05 -28.76
C LEU A 203 -21.34 -0.14 -27.65
N LEU A 204 -21.58 1.17 -27.74
CA LEU A 204 -21.19 2.12 -26.69
C LEU A 204 -21.89 1.81 -25.36
N LYS A 205 -23.17 1.47 -25.40
CA LYS A 205 -23.93 1.13 -24.19
C LYS A 205 -23.36 -0.09 -23.48
N GLU A 206 -22.96 -1.11 -24.23
CA GLU A 206 -22.30 -2.30 -23.69
C GLU A 206 -20.96 -1.94 -23.02
N LYS A 207 -20.10 -1.20 -23.71
CA LYS A 207 -18.77 -0.83 -23.19
C LYS A 207 -18.82 0.08 -21.97
N ILE A 208 -19.74 1.05 -21.97
CA ILE A 208 -19.96 1.93 -20.82
C ILE A 208 -20.48 1.11 -19.63
N THR A 209 -21.41 0.17 -19.87
CA THR A 209 -21.92 -0.72 -18.81
C THR A 209 -20.80 -1.56 -18.20
N GLU A 210 -19.97 -2.17 -19.05
CA GLU A 210 -18.81 -2.98 -18.64
C GLU A 210 -17.82 -2.16 -17.77
N TYR A 211 -17.55 -0.91 -18.13
CA TYR A 211 -16.71 -0.02 -17.34
C TYR A 211 -17.28 0.24 -15.94
N PHE A 212 -18.57 0.58 -15.83
CA PHE A 212 -19.19 0.89 -14.54
C PHE A 212 -19.33 -0.34 -13.65
N ASP A 213 -19.56 -1.52 -14.23
CA ASP A 213 -19.73 -2.77 -13.47
C ASP A 213 -18.38 -3.33 -12.97
N ASN A 214 -17.29 -3.11 -13.73
CA ASN A 214 -15.95 -3.55 -13.36
C ASN A 214 -15.15 -2.52 -12.55
N PHE A 215 -15.71 -1.32 -12.31
CA PHE A 215 -15.02 -0.29 -11.55
C PHE A 215 -14.78 -0.75 -10.11
N LYS A 216 -13.51 -0.99 -9.77
CA LYS A 216 -13.06 -1.26 -8.40
C LYS A 216 -12.46 0.02 -7.84
N GLU A 217 -12.98 0.49 -6.71
CA GLU A 217 -12.28 1.47 -5.90
C GLU A 217 -10.99 0.79 -5.38
N GLU A 218 -9.82 1.32 -5.74
CA GLU A 218 -8.58 0.91 -5.09
C GLU A 218 -8.68 1.27 -3.60
N GLU A 219 -8.79 0.25 -2.73
CA GLU A 219 -8.78 0.39 -1.26
C GLU A 219 -7.40 0.76 -0.72
#